data_AF-A0A2V6U4I4-F1
#
_entry.id   AF-A0A2V6U4I4-F1
#
_cell.length_a   1.000
_cell.length_b   1.000
_cell.length_c   1.000
_cell.angle_alpha   90.00
_cell.angle_beta   90.00
_cell.angle_gamma   90.00
#
_symmetry.space_group_name_H-M   'P 1'
#
loop_
_entity.id
_entity.type
_entity.pdbx_description
1 polymer ?
#
loop_
_entity_poly.entity_id
_entity_poly.type
_entity_poly.pdbx_seq_one_letter_code
_entity_poly.pdbx_strand_id
1 'polypeptide(L)' 'DAIFGRIQAAGITYRSGPRGADDMRINTRLGGKNLYWQDADGHLWEILTVSYARPEHAPLTRAR' A
#
# COMPACT_ATOMS: atom_id res chain seq x y z
N ASP A 1 5.44 -0.77 -10.35
CA ASP A 1 4.77 -0.10 -11.48
C ASP A 1 3.86 -1.02 -12.30
N ALA A 2 4.30 -2.20 -12.76
CA ALA A 2 3.48 -3.07 -13.62
C ALA A 2 2.06 -3.39 -13.08
N ILE A 3 1.91 -3.68 -11.78
CA ILE A 3 0.59 -3.94 -11.18
C ILE A 3 -0.32 -2.71 -11.29
N PHE A 4 0.19 -1.53 -10.96
CA PHE A 4 -0.56 -0.29 -11.08
C PHE A 4 -0.97 -0.02 -12.54
N GLY A 5 -0.09 -0.29 -13.49
CA GLY A 5 -0.42 -0.20 -14.92
C GLY A 5 -1.58 -1.13 -15.33
N ARG A 6 -1.68 -2.34 -14.76
CA ARG A 6 -2.81 -3.25 -15.01
C ARG A 6 -4.11 -2.74 -14.41
N ILE A 7 -4.06 -2.16 -13.22
CA ILE A 7 -5.23 -1.53 -12.56
C ILE A 7 -5.77 -0.39 -13.44
N GLN A 8 -4.87 0.47 -13.93
CA GLN A 8 -5.25 1.57 -14.84
C GLN A 8 -5.81 1.05 -16.16
N ALA A 9 -5.16 0.08 -16.80
CA ALA A 9 -5.60 -0.50 -18.06
C ALA A 9 -6.97 -1.20 -17.96
N ALA A 10 -7.28 -1.77 -16.79
CA ALA A 10 -8.58 -2.38 -16.51
C ALA A 10 -9.67 -1.37 -16.14
N GLY A 11 -9.34 -0.08 -15.97
CA GLY A 11 -10.30 0.95 -15.56
C GLY A 11 -10.80 0.79 -14.12
N ILE A 12 -10.05 0.08 -13.27
CA ILE A 12 -10.41 -0.14 -11.87
C ILE A 12 -10.20 1.17 -11.09
N THR A 13 -11.22 1.60 -10.35
CA THR A 13 -11.09 2.75 -9.43
C THR A 13 -10.20 2.38 -8.26
N TYR A 14 -9.34 3.32 -7.86
CA TYR A 14 -8.42 3.14 -6.76
C TYR A 14 -8.35 4.41 -5.91
N ARG A 15 -7.77 4.27 -4.72
CA ARG A 15 -7.67 5.34 -3.74
C ARG A 15 -6.35 5.35 -2.98
N SER A 16 -6.01 6.51 -2.44
CA SER A 16 -4.82 6.75 -1.62
C SER A 16 -4.94 6.27 -0.17
N GLY A 17 -6.15 5.93 0.30
CA GLY A 17 -6.39 5.51 1.68
C GLY A 17 -7.28 4.27 1.77
N PRO A 18 -7.19 3.49 2.86
CA PRO A 18 -8.03 2.30 3.04
C PRO A 18 -9.51 2.63 3.27
N ARG A 19 -9.80 3.88 3.62
CA ARG A 19 -11.15 4.42 3.79
C ARG A 19 -11.25 5.74 3.03
N GLY A 20 -12.45 6.07 2.57
CA GLY A 20 -12.72 7.32 1.87
C GLY A 20 -13.00 7.13 0.39
N ALA A 21 -12.98 8.24 -0.33
CA ALA A 21 -13.34 8.31 -1.74
C ALA A 21 -12.30 7.64 -2.66
N ASP A 22 -12.79 7.21 -3.82
CA ASP A 22 -11.97 6.73 -4.93
C ASP A 22 -11.30 7.91 -5.64
N ASP A 23 -10.27 8.45 -4.98
CA ASP A 23 -9.60 9.69 -5.35
C ASP A 23 -8.61 9.55 -6.52
N MET A 24 -8.41 8.34 -7.04
CA MET A 24 -7.47 8.02 -8.12
C MET A 24 -6.06 8.54 -7.84
N ARG A 25 -5.63 8.48 -6.58
CA ARG A 25 -4.29 8.90 -6.14
C ARG A 25 -3.50 7.75 -5.53
N ILE A 26 -2.19 7.82 -5.71
CA ILE A 26 -1.21 6.99 -5.00
C ILE A 26 -0.81 7.72 -3.72
N ASN A 27 -0.65 6.99 -2.64
CA ASN A 27 -0.11 7.48 -1.38
C ASN A 27 1.39 7.21 -1.29
N THR A 28 2.14 8.18 -0.75
CA THR A 28 3.61 8.13 -0.65
C THR A 28 4.13 8.05 0.78
N ARG A 29 3.28 7.61 1.72
CA ARG A 29 3.68 7.40 3.13
C ARG A 29 4.89 6.48 3.26
N LEU A 30 5.67 6.71 4.32
CA LEU A 30 6.87 5.93 4.67
C LEU A 30 7.94 5.91 3.58
N GLY A 31 7.94 6.90 2.67
CA GLY A 31 8.88 6.96 1.55
C GLY A 31 8.63 5.93 0.46
N GLY A 32 7.54 5.17 0.54
CA GLY A 32 7.12 4.20 -0.46
C GLY A 32 6.00 4.71 -1.35
N LYS A 33 5.33 3.78 -2.02
CA LYS A 33 4.05 3.98 -2.70
C LYS A 33 3.07 2.92 -2.20
N ASN A 34 1.82 3.31 -1.95
CA ASN A 34 0.71 2.38 -1.78
C ASN A 34 -0.57 2.92 -2.40
N LEU A 35 -1.50 2.01 -2.69
CA LEU A 35 -2.85 2.32 -3.12
C LEU A 35 -3.77 1.15 -2.77
N TYR A 36 -5.06 1.45 -2.75
CA TYR A 36 -6.12 0.49 -2.45
C TYR A 36 -7.13 0.45 -3.57
N TRP A 37 -7.77 -0.71 -3.78
CA TRP A 37 -8.92 -0.85 -4.68
C TRP A 37 -9.90 -1.89 -4.13
N GLN A 38 -11.13 -1.87 -4.65
CA GLN A 38 -12.12 -2.90 -4.36
C GLN A 38 -12.37 -3.77 -5.58
N ASP A 39 -12.55 -5.07 -5.37
CA ASP A 39 -13.06 -5.97 -6.39
C ASP A 39 -14.60 -5.98 -6.39
N ALA A 40 -15.19 -6.77 -7.30
CA ALA A 40 -16.65 -6.88 -7.43
C ALA A 40 -17.33 -7.50 -6.19
N ASP A 41 -16.58 -8.26 -5.38
CA ASP A 41 -17.06 -8.86 -4.14
C ASP A 41 -16.92 -7.91 -2.93
N GLY A 42 -16.33 -6.73 -3.14
CA GLY A 42 -16.15 -5.70 -2.13
C GLY A 42 -14.92 -5.91 -1.25
N HIS A 43 -14.02 -6.84 -1.58
CA HIS A 43 -12.76 -6.99 -0.85
C HIS A 43 -11.87 -5.77 -1.07
N LEU A 44 -11.31 -5.25 0.02
CA LEU A 44 -10.34 -4.17 -0.05
C LEU A 44 -8.93 -4.72 -0.19
N TRP A 45 -8.35 -4.54 -1.38
CA TRP A 45 -6.99 -4.93 -1.68
C TRP A 45 -6.02 -3.76 -1.49
N GLU A 46 -4.79 -4.07 -1.09
CA GLU A 46 -3.68 -3.12 -0.94
C GLU A 46 -2.44 -3.64 -1.66
N ILE A 47 -1.71 -2.73 -2.31
CA ILE A 47 -0.30 -2.95 -2.68
C ILE A 47 0.55 -1.85 -2.08
N LEU A 48 1.74 -2.22 -1.62
CA LEU A 48 2.72 -1.31 -1.01
C LEU A 48 4.13 -1.67 -1.46
N THR A 49 5.00 -0.67 -1.58
CA THR A 49 6.42 -0.89 -1.92
C THR A 49 7.33 -0.85 -0.70
N VAL A 50 6.83 -0.43 0.47
CA VAL A 50 7.57 -0.36 1.73
C VAL A 50 6.71 -1.00 2.82
N SER A 51 7.25 -2.03 3.47
CA SER A 51 6.56 -2.80 4.51
C SER A 51 6.24 -1.96 5.75
N TYR A 52 5.13 -2.30 6.42
CA TYR A 52 4.81 -1.81 7.75
C TYR A 52 5.55 -2.57 8.87
N ALA A 53 6.32 -3.60 8.52
CA ALA A 53 7.09 -4.37 9.49
C ALA A 53 7.96 -3.45 10.33
N ARG A 54 7.90 -3.64 11.65
CA ARG A 54 8.79 -2.94 12.56
C ARG A 54 10.24 -3.37 12.23
N PRO A 55 11.21 -2.44 12.21
CA PRO A 55 12.60 -2.82 12.08
C PRO A 55 12.95 -3.85 13.14
N GLU A 56 13.70 -4.87 12.73
CA GLU A 56 14.26 -5.85 13.66
C GLU A 56 15.12 -5.07 14.66
N HIS A 57 14.76 -5.12 15.95
CA HIS A 57 15.58 -4.49 16.96
C HIS A 57 16.92 -5.22 17.01
N ALA A 58 18.02 -4.49 16.84
CA ALA A 58 19.35 -5.02 17.12
C ALA A 58 19.34 -5.63 18.53
N PRO A 59 19.91 -6.84 18.74
CA PRO A 59 19.92 -7.46 20.05
C PRO A 59 20.54 -6.49 21.05
N LEU A 60 19.87 -6.30 22.20
CA LEU A 60 20.42 -5.51 23.30
C LEU A 60 21.68 -6.21 23.77
N THR A 61 22.85 -5.76 23.31
CA THR A 61 24.13 -6.18 23.87
C THR A 61 24.17 -5.65 25.29
N ARG A 62 23.87 -6.51 26.27
CA ARG A 62 24.10 -6.20 27.69
C ARG A 62 25.61 -6.04 27.85
N ALA A 63 26.07 -4.81 28.03
CA ALA A 63 27.42 -4.56 28.53
C ALA A 63 27.53 -5.19 29.93
N ARG A 64 28.58 -5.98 30.10
CA ARG A 64 28.94 -6.67 31.34
C ARG A 64 29.64 -5.70 32.28
#